data_AF-A0A955NRL0-F1
#
_entry.id   AF-A0A955NRL0-F1
#
_cell.length_a   1.000
_cell.length_b   1.000
_cell.length_c   1.000
_cell.angle_alpha   90.00
_cell.angle_beta   90.00
_cell.angle_gamma   90.00
#
_symmetry.space_group_name_H-M   'P 1'
#
loop_
_entity.id
_entity.type
_entity.pdbx_description
1 polymer ?
#
loop_
_entity_poly.entity_id
_entity_poly.type
_entity_poly.pdbx_seq_one_letter_code
_entity_poly.pdbx_strand_id
1 'polypeptide(L)'
;MKANAPNQLYLGCRFSGYTRIAVEACAKFADVISFNIYRTTVDPEAWKWLEEIDKPAMIGEFHFGALDRGMFHPGLVEAPNQAGRGEFYERYVWSVAKHPNFVGCHWFQYIDEPITGRTHDGENYNIGFVDVTDTPYRELVHSAQKVHSEVYNIRSSESAQP
;
A
#
# COMPACT_ATOMS: atom_id res chain seq x y z
N MET A 1 -8.98 -0.75 -22.47
CA MET A 1 -7.77 0.09 -22.48
C MET A 1 -7.19 0.24 -23.88
N LYS A 2 -6.66 -0.82 -24.52
CA LYS A 2 -5.94 -0.72 -25.82
C LYS A 2 -6.61 0.14 -26.90
N ALA A 3 -7.92 0.05 -27.09
CA ALA A 3 -8.63 0.83 -28.12
C ALA A 3 -8.70 2.35 -27.83
N ASN A 4 -8.80 2.75 -26.56
CA ASN A 4 -9.08 4.14 -26.17
C ASN A 4 -7.89 4.84 -25.50
N ALA A 5 -6.95 4.08 -24.94
CA ALA A 5 -5.76 4.56 -24.25
C ALA A 5 -4.55 3.66 -24.56
N PRO A 6 -4.09 3.61 -25.83
CA PRO A 6 -3.06 2.67 -26.27
C PRO A 6 -1.67 2.92 -25.66
N ASN A 7 -1.42 4.13 -25.17
CA ASN A 7 -0.13 4.54 -24.62
C ASN A 7 -0.11 4.56 -23.07
N GLN A 8 -1.11 3.97 -22.42
CA GLN A 8 -1.26 3.96 -20.97
C GLN A 8 -1.16 2.54 -20.43
N LEU A 9 -0.51 2.37 -19.28
CA LEU A 9 -0.43 1.08 -18.59
C LEU A 9 -1.82 0.68 -18.05
N TYR A 10 -2.19 -0.58 -18.27
CA TYR A 10 -3.32 -1.20 -17.61
C TYR A 10 -2.87 -1.87 -16.30
N LEU A 11 -3.29 -1.29 -15.17
CA LEU A 11 -2.84 -1.65 -13.82
C LEU A 11 -3.64 -2.80 -13.17
N GLY A 12 -4.29 -3.65 -13.96
CA GLY A 12 -5.05 -4.80 -13.45
C GLY A 12 -6.34 -4.41 -12.72
N CYS A 13 -6.70 -5.17 -11.67
CA CYS A 13 -8.02 -5.13 -11.05
C CYS A 13 -8.04 -5.08 -9.50
N ARG A 14 -6.92 -4.76 -8.85
CA ARG A 14 -6.82 -4.52 -7.39
C ARG A 14 -7.35 -5.68 -6.54
N PHE A 15 -6.70 -6.85 -6.63
CA PHE A 15 -7.10 -8.02 -5.86
C PHE A 15 -7.03 -7.77 -4.34
N SER A 16 -8.17 -7.80 -3.64
CA SER A 16 -8.26 -7.86 -2.16
C SER A 16 -8.34 -9.29 -1.61
N GLY A 17 -8.59 -10.24 -2.51
CA GLY A 17 -8.47 -11.69 -2.37
C GLY A 17 -8.27 -12.29 -3.75
N TYR A 18 -7.54 -13.39 -3.86
CA TYR A 18 -7.18 -13.96 -5.17
C TYR A 18 -7.05 -15.48 -5.15
N THR A 19 -7.21 -16.07 -6.33
CA THR A 19 -6.72 -17.41 -6.64
C THR A 19 -5.55 -17.29 -7.62
N ARG A 20 -4.65 -18.27 -7.62
CA ARG A 20 -3.50 -18.27 -8.55
C ARG A 20 -3.94 -18.16 -10.01
N ILE A 21 -5.00 -18.88 -10.40
CA ILE A 21 -5.56 -18.86 -11.76
C ILE A 21 -6.05 -17.46 -12.15
N ALA A 22 -6.69 -16.73 -11.23
CA ALA A 22 -7.17 -15.37 -11.50
C ALA A 22 -6.00 -14.39 -11.73
N VAL A 23 -4.93 -14.51 -10.93
CA VAL A 23 -3.73 -13.69 -11.09
C VAL A 23 -3.03 -14.00 -12.41
N GLU A 24 -2.87 -15.27 -12.77
CA GLU A 24 -2.28 -15.70 -14.04
C GLU A 24 -3.12 -15.24 -15.24
N ALA A 25 -4.45 -15.26 -15.13
CA ALA A 25 -5.32 -14.70 -16.16
C ALA A 25 -5.12 -13.19 -16.29
N CYS A 26 -5.04 -12.46 -15.17
CA CYS A 26 -4.76 -11.02 -15.16
C CYS A 26 -3.40 -10.71 -15.78
N ALA A 27 -2.36 -11.48 -15.45
CA ALA A 27 -0.99 -11.34 -15.95
C ALA A 27 -0.91 -11.36 -17.49
N LYS A 28 -1.79 -12.11 -18.17
CA LYS A 28 -1.86 -12.15 -19.65
C LYS A 28 -2.24 -10.80 -20.27
N PHE A 29 -2.91 -9.92 -19.53
CA PHE A 29 -3.48 -8.69 -20.06
C PHE A 29 -2.97 -7.41 -19.39
N ALA A 30 -2.73 -7.46 -18.07
CA ALA A 30 -2.26 -6.31 -17.30
C ALA A 30 -0.77 -6.06 -17.53
N ASP A 31 -0.41 -4.78 -17.58
CA ASP A 31 1.00 -4.36 -17.61
C ASP A 31 1.60 -4.41 -16.20
N VAL A 32 0.80 -4.09 -15.19
CA VAL A 32 1.14 -4.22 -13.76
C VAL A 32 -0.02 -4.92 -13.04
N ILE A 33 0.27 -5.93 -12.21
CA ILE A 33 -0.74 -6.62 -11.40
C ILE A 33 -0.92 -5.86 -10.08
N SER A 34 -2.14 -5.48 -9.73
CA SER A 34 -2.42 -4.74 -8.49
C SER A 34 -3.10 -5.59 -7.42
N PHE A 35 -2.66 -5.41 -6.17
CA PHE A 35 -3.19 -6.08 -4.97
C PHE A 35 -3.48 -5.05 -3.87
N ASN A 36 -4.53 -5.26 -3.08
CA ASN A 36 -4.79 -4.49 -1.87
C ASN A 36 -4.42 -5.36 -0.67
N ILE A 37 -3.42 -4.94 0.12
CA ILE A 37 -2.84 -5.78 1.18
C ILE A 37 -2.78 -4.99 2.49
N TYR A 38 -3.78 -5.20 3.33
CA TYR A 38 -3.84 -4.65 4.68
C TYR A 38 -3.09 -5.57 5.67
N ARG A 39 -1.76 -5.42 5.70
CA ARG A 39 -0.84 -6.11 6.62
C ARG A 39 0.25 -5.15 7.06
N THR A 40 1.00 -5.49 8.10
CA THR A 40 2.12 -4.68 8.62
C THR A 40 3.42 -4.79 7.82
N THR A 41 3.49 -5.75 6.89
CA THR A 41 4.62 -6.01 5.98
C THR A 41 4.14 -6.82 4.78
N VAL A 42 4.85 -6.72 3.66
CA VAL A 42 4.78 -7.66 2.53
C VAL A 42 5.96 -8.61 2.68
N ASP A 43 5.71 -9.82 3.17
CA ASP A 43 6.76 -10.83 3.40
C ASP A 43 7.31 -11.36 2.06
N PRO A 44 8.59 -11.15 1.74
CA PRO A 44 9.17 -11.61 0.48
C PRO A 44 8.97 -13.11 0.21
N GLU A 45 9.09 -13.97 1.23
CA GLU A 45 8.95 -15.42 1.02
C GLU A 45 7.50 -15.82 0.71
N ALA A 46 6.53 -15.16 1.35
CA ALA A 46 5.11 -15.39 1.05
C ALA A 46 4.70 -14.90 -0.35
N TRP A 47 5.47 -14.00 -0.95
CA TRP A 47 5.21 -13.37 -2.25
C TRP A 47 6.16 -13.81 -3.37
N LYS A 48 7.16 -14.65 -3.05
CA LYS A 48 8.17 -15.18 -3.98
C LYS A 48 7.58 -15.85 -5.22
N TRP A 49 6.38 -16.43 -5.10
CA TRP A 49 5.66 -17.03 -6.21
C TRP A 49 5.35 -16.04 -7.37
N LEU A 50 5.41 -14.73 -7.13
CA LEU A 50 5.32 -13.72 -8.19
C LEU A 50 6.49 -13.79 -9.18
N GLU A 51 7.64 -14.31 -8.76
CA GLU A 51 8.81 -14.52 -9.64
C GLU A 51 8.49 -15.52 -10.76
N GLU A 52 7.62 -16.50 -10.49
CA GLU A 52 7.18 -17.48 -11.50
C GLU A 52 6.26 -16.85 -12.58
N ILE A 53 5.60 -15.75 -12.25
CA ILE A 53 4.75 -14.99 -13.18
C ILE A 53 5.59 -13.98 -13.96
N ASP A 54 6.67 -13.49 -13.36
CA ASP A 54 7.61 -12.51 -13.93
C ASP A 54 6.90 -11.27 -14.50
N LYS A 55 6.00 -10.70 -13.68
CA LYS A 55 5.28 -9.45 -13.99
C LYS A 55 5.52 -8.41 -12.89
N PRO A 56 5.59 -7.11 -13.25
CA PRO A 56 5.51 -6.05 -12.27
C PRO A 56 4.21 -6.14 -11.47
N ALA A 57 4.32 -5.98 -10.15
CA ALA A 57 3.20 -5.93 -9.23
C ALA A 57 3.18 -4.61 -8.45
N MET A 58 2.02 -4.19 -7.97
CA MET A 58 1.91 -3.01 -7.12
C MET A 58 0.88 -3.21 -6.00
N ILE A 59 1.10 -2.54 -4.88
CA ILE A 59 0.09 -2.44 -3.83
C ILE A 59 -0.83 -1.26 -4.14
N GLY A 60 -2.10 -1.55 -4.36
CA GLY A 60 -3.15 -0.58 -4.62
C GLY A 60 -3.66 0.12 -3.36
N GLU A 61 -3.65 -0.56 -2.21
CA GLU A 61 -4.10 -0.05 -0.91
C GLU A 61 -3.34 -0.73 0.24
N PHE A 62 -2.98 0.08 1.24
CA PHE A 62 -2.61 -0.32 2.59
C PHE A 62 -2.84 0.86 3.55
N HIS A 63 -2.99 0.59 4.85
CA HIS A 63 -3.03 1.62 5.89
C HIS A 63 -2.73 1.09 7.29
N PHE A 64 -2.53 2.01 8.21
CA PHE A 64 -2.46 1.79 9.66
C PHE A 64 -3.18 2.93 10.36
N GLY A 65 -3.95 2.64 11.41
CA GLY A 65 -4.57 3.67 12.23
C GLY A 65 -4.38 3.43 13.72
N ALA A 66 -4.62 4.47 14.50
CA ALA A 66 -4.49 4.43 15.96
C ALA A 66 -5.58 5.29 16.61
N LEU A 67 -5.81 5.08 17.91
CA LEU A 67 -6.93 5.69 18.64
C LEU A 67 -6.50 6.85 19.55
N ASP A 68 -5.23 7.23 19.53
CA ASP A 68 -4.64 8.27 20.40
C ASP A 68 -4.93 9.72 19.93
N ARG A 69 -5.86 9.88 18.97
CA ARG A 69 -6.28 11.17 18.38
C ARG A 69 -7.80 11.31 18.23
N GLY A 70 -8.58 10.54 18.99
CA GLY A 70 -10.02 10.77 19.17
C GLY A 70 -10.96 10.07 18.17
N MET A 71 -10.41 9.27 17.25
CA MET A 71 -11.21 8.39 16.40
C MET A 71 -11.70 7.16 17.18
N PHE A 72 -12.78 6.51 16.71
CA PHE A 72 -13.37 5.34 17.38
C PHE A 72 -12.96 4.01 16.76
N HIS A 73 -12.29 4.02 15.61
CA HIS A 73 -11.86 2.81 14.92
C HIS A 73 -10.48 3.01 14.27
N PRO A 74 -9.50 2.12 14.48
CA PRO A 74 -8.15 2.27 13.93
C PRO A 74 -8.06 1.85 12.45
N GLY A 75 -9.13 1.31 11.90
CA GLY A 75 -9.17 0.73 10.56
C GLY A 75 -8.78 -0.75 10.58
N LEU A 76 -8.27 -1.25 9.45
CA LEU A 76 -8.03 -2.68 9.25
C LEU A 76 -6.74 -3.19 9.89
N VAL A 77 -5.79 -2.30 10.18
CA VAL A 77 -4.54 -2.63 10.86
C VAL A 77 -4.28 -1.60 11.94
N GLU A 78 -4.33 -2.05 13.19
CA GLU A 78 -4.16 -1.20 14.36
C GLU A 78 -2.68 -1.00 14.70
N ALA A 79 -2.29 0.25 14.89
CA ALA A 79 -1.02 0.66 15.46
C ALA A 79 -1.25 1.17 16.90
N PRO A 80 -0.24 1.07 17.78
CA PRO A 80 -0.41 1.45 19.19
C PRO A 80 -0.65 2.95 19.42
N ASN A 81 -0.16 3.81 18.52
CA ASN A 81 -0.27 5.28 18.56
C ASN A 81 0.20 5.88 17.22
N GLN A 82 0.17 7.20 17.06
CA GLN A 82 0.62 7.87 15.82
C GLN A 82 2.10 7.61 15.48
N ALA A 83 2.99 7.48 16.48
CA ALA A 83 4.38 7.11 16.22
C ALA A 83 4.49 5.68 15.67
N GLY A 84 3.71 4.74 16.24
CA GLY A 84 3.59 3.38 15.74
C GLY A 84 3.01 3.30 14.31
N ARG A 85 2.08 4.20 13.95
CA ARG A 85 1.60 4.31 12.55
C ARG A 85 2.77 4.64 11.61
N GLY A 86 3.64 5.58 12.00
CA GLY A 86 4.86 5.93 11.27
C GLY A 86 5.81 4.75 11.12
N GLU A 87 6.14 4.06 12.22
CA GLU A 87 7.00 2.86 12.20
C GLU A 87 6.46 1.76 11.26
N PHE A 88 5.14 1.55 11.28
CA PHE A 88 4.50 0.56 10.42
C PHE A 88 4.55 0.97 8.95
N TYR A 89 4.38 2.27 8.66
CA TYR A 89 4.54 2.82 7.31
C TYR A 89 5.95 2.54 6.77
N GLU A 90 6.99 2.84 7.55
CA GLU A 90 8.39 2.60 7.14
C GLU A 90 8.63 1.13 6.81
N ARG A 91 8.27 0.24 7.75
CA ARG A 91 8.44 -1.20 7.58
C ARG A 91 7.71 -1.72 6.33
N TYR A 92 6.47 -1.28 6.11
CA TYR A 92 5.67 -1.73 4.98
C TYR A 92 6.29 -1.29 3.66
N VAL A 93 6.57 0.00 3.48
CA VAL A 93 7.09 0.52 2.22
C VAL A 93 8.49 -0.03 1.92
N TRP A 94 9.35 -0.20 2.93
CA TRP A 94 10.63 -0.89 2.73
C TRP A 94 10.47 -2.35 2.32
N SER A 95 9.50 -3.08 2.89
CA SER A 95 9.25 -4.48 2.49
C SER A 95 8.82 -4.58 1.01
N VAL A 96 7.98 -3.64 0.55
CA VAL A 96 7.57 -3.54 -0.86
C VAL A 96 8.77 -3.22 -1.75
N ALA A 97 9.59 -2.24 -1.36
CA ALA A 97 10.76 -1.82 -2.14
C ALA A 97 11.79 -2.95 -2.31
N LYS A 98 11.95 -3.81 -1.30
CA LYS A 98 12.87 -4.95 -1.32
C LYS A 98 12.43 -6.10 -2.22
N HIS A 99 11.13 -6.26 -2.47
CA HIS A 99 10.63 -7.38 -3.26
C HIS A 99 10.78 -7.13 -4.78
N PRO A 100 11.45 -8.00 -5.56
CA PRO A 100 11.85 -7.72 -6.95
C PRO A 100 10.69 -7.45 -7.91
N ASN A 101 9.53 -8.11 -7.75
CA ASN A 101 8.37 -7.84 -8.60
C ASN A 101 7.60 -6.56 -8.26
N PHE A 102 7.64 -6.07 -7.01
CA PHE A 102 6.86 -4.89 -6.64
C PHE A 102 7.52 -3.60 -7.16
N VAL A 103 6.70 -2.72 -7.74
CA VAL A 103 7.13 -1.43 -8.32
C VAL A 103 6.56 -0.21 -7.61
N GLY A 104 5.72 -0.42 -6.60
CA GLY A 104 5.15 0.67 -5.80
C GLY A 104 4.03 0.24 -4.87
N CYS A 105 3.64 1.15 -4.00
CA CYS A 105 2.50 1.00 -3.09
C CYS A 105 1.78 2.33 -2.89
N HIS A 106 0.45 2.29 -2.74
CA HIS A 106 -0.35 3.47 -2.45
C HIS A 106 -1.10 3.31 -1.14
N TRP A 107 -0.96 4.32 -0.29
CA TRP A 107 -1.69 4.44 0.96
C TRP A 107 -3.16 4.73 0.68
N PHE A 108 -4.05 4.06 1.41
CA PHE A 108 -5.47 4.38 1.45
C PHE A 108 -5.77 4.99 2.82
N GLN A 109 -5.99 6.28 2.97
CA GLN A 109 -6.28 7.31 1.97
C GLN A 109 -5.78 8.68 2.44
N TYR A 110 -6.08 9.75 1.70
CA TYR A 110 -5.51 11.06 2.02
C TYR A 110 -6.05 11.65 3.33
N ILE A 111 -7.38 11.66 3.51
CA ILE A 111 -8.06 12.29 4.66
C ILE A 111 -8.66 11.18 5.53
N ASP A 112 -8.66 11.37 6.84
CA ASP A 112 -9.41 10.50 7.76
C ASP A 112 -10.86 10.36 7.33
N GLU A 113 -11.46 9.21 7.61
CA GLU A 113 -12.88 9.05 7.39
C GLU A 113 -13.68 9.87 8.41
N PRO A 114 -14.92 10.27 8.08
CA PRO A 114 -15.76 10.96 9.04
C PRO A 114 -15.92 10.11 10.31
N ILE A 115 -15.79 10.73 11.48
CA ILE A 115 -15.93 10.04 12.78
C ILE A 115 -17.29 9.35 12.93
N THR A 116 -18.32 9.85 12.24
CA THR A 116 -19.68 9.30 12.18
C THR A 116 -19.89 8.28 11.06
N GLY A 117 -18.84 7.87 10.37
CA GLY A 117 -18.90 6.96 9.22
C GLY A 117 -19.07 7.68 7.89
N ARG A 118 -18.37 7.20 6.86
CA ARG A 118 -18.57 7.65 5.48
C ARG A 118 -19.93 7.21 4.95
N THR A 119 -20.46 7.99 4.01
CA THR A 119 -21.85 7.87 3.55
C THR A 119 -22.20 6.52 2.90
N HIS A 120 -21.21 5.80 2.37
CA HIS A 120 -21.45 4.56 1.63
C HIS A 120 -21.81 3.37 2.52
N ASP A 121 -21.05 3.16 3.59
CA ASP A 121 -21.05 1.93 4.39
C ASP A 121 -20.77 2.15 5.89
N GLY A 122 -20.49 3.39 6.31
CA GLY A 122 -20.24 3.74 7.69
C GLY A 122 -18.81 3.52 8.18
N GLU A 123 -17.82 3.22 7.31
CA GLU A 123 -16.41 3.17 7.74
C GLU A 123 -15.98 4.53 8.35
N ASN A 124 -15.36 4.49 9.54
CA ASN A 124 -15.02 5.66 10.37
C ASN A 124 -13.58 5.60 10.90
N TYR A 125 -12.64 5.24 10.03
CA TYR A 125 -11.27 4.87 10.39
C TYR A 125 -10.30 6.05 10.50
N ASN A 126 -9.31 5.94 11.42
CA ASN A 126 -8.13 6.82 11.49
C ASN A 126 -7.05 6.42 10.46
N ILE A 127 -7.30 6.65 9.18
CA ILE A 127 -6.45 6.17 8.07
C ILE A 127 -6.03 7.27 7.09
N GLY A 128 -6.22 8.53 7.47
CA GLY A 128 -5.75 9.69 6.75
C GLY A 128 -4.26 9.96 6.96
N PHE A 129 -3.64 10.60 5.96
CA PHE A 129 -2.42 11.38 6.12
C PHE A 129 -2.70 12.74 6.78
N VAL A 130 -3.92 13.26 6.60
CA VAL A 130 -4.45 14.44 7.27
C VAL A 130 -5.75 14.11 8.01
N ASP A 131 -6.02 14.81 9.09
CA ASP A 131 -7.29 14.68 9.82
C ASP A 131 -8.44 15.47 9.16
N VAL A 132 -9.64 15.38 9.74
CA VAL A 132 -10.85 16.07 9.24
C VAL A 132 -10.75 17.60 9.23
N THR A 133 -9.78 18.16 9.96
CA THR A 133 -9.49 19.61 9.99
C THR A 133 -8.39 20.02 9.02
N ASP A 134 -8.01 19.12 8.11
CA ASP A 134 -6.90 19.31 7.16
C ASP A 134 -5.54 19.47 7.85
N THR A 135 -5.38 18.91 9.05
CA THR A 135 -4.12 18.95 9.80
C THR A 135 -3.32 17.65 9.56
N PRO A 136 -2.07 17.73 9.05
CA PRO A 136 -1.27 16.52 8.82
C PRO A 136 -0.83 15.79 10.10
N TYR A 137 -0.85 14.46 10.05
CA TYR A 137 -0.22 13.61 11.06
C TYR A 137 1.30 13.63 10.89
N ARG A 138 1.98 14.43 11.72
CA ARG A 138 3.42 14.71 11.59
C ARG A 138 4.28 13.46 11.65
N GLU A 139 3.93 12.52 12.51
CA GLU A 139 4.61 11.23 12.67
C GLU A 139 4.62 10.46 11.34
N LEU A 140 3.45 10.35 10.69
CA LEU A 140 3.29 9.67 9.41
C LEU A 140 3.98 10.43 8.27
N VAL A 141 3.89 11.76 8.24
CA VAL A 141 4.59 12.60 7.24
C VAL A 141 6.11 12.45 7.33
N HIS A 142 6.69 12.48 8.54
CA HIS A 142 8.13 12.30 8.73
C HIS A 142 8.59 10.92 8.27
N SER A 143 7.86 9.86 8.62
CA SER A 143 8.16 8.50 8.15
C SER A 143 8.06 8.37 6.63
N ALA A 144 7.06 9.00 6.00
CA ALA A 144 6.94 9.02 4.55
C ALA A 144 8.12 9.73 3.86
N GLN A 145 8.52 10.90 4.37
CA GLN A 145 9.67 11.65 3.86
C GLN A 145 10.96 10.83 3.94
N LYS A 146 11.20 10.18 5.09
CA LYS A 146 12.37 9.32 5.30
C LYS A 146 12.41 8.20 4.26
N VAL A 147 11.35 7.41 4.15
CA VAL A 147 11.33 6.27 3.23
C VAL A 147 11.49 6.71 1.78
N HIS A 148 10.79 7.77 1.38
CA HIS A 148 10.87 8.26 -0.01
C HIS A 148 12.26 8.77 -0.37
N SER A 149 13.04 9.29 0.59
CA SER A 149 14.44 9.67 0.34
C SER A 149 15.39 8.48 0.13
N GLU A 150 15.01 7.28 0.59
CA GLU A 150 15.87 6.10 0.60
C GLU A 150 15.44 5.01 -0.40
N VAL A 151 14.18 5.05 -0.87
CA VAL A 151 13.54 3.94 -1.59
C VAL A 151 14.30 3.49 -2.84
N TYR A 152 14.84 4.43 -3.62
CA TYR A 152 15.62 4.10 -4.82
C TYR A 152 16.96 3.46 -4.47
N ASN A 153 17.62 3.92 -3.40
CA ASN A 153 18.87 3.34 -2.93
C ASN A 153 18.62 1.89 -2.49
N ILE A 154 17.60 1.66 -1.67
CA ILE A 154 17.20 0.31 -1.20
C ILE A 154 16.91 -0.63 -2.38
N ARG A 155 16.16 -0.16 -3.38
CA ARG A 155 15.86 -0.95 -4.57
C ARG A 155 17.11 -1.29 -5.38
N SER A 156 17.98 -0.31 -5.58
CA SER A 156 19.19 -0.46 -6.39
C SER A 156 20.27 -1.30 -5.72
N SER A 157 20.39 -1.26 -4.39
CA SER A 157 21.41 -2.00 -3.63
C SER A 157 21.16 -3.51 -3.59
N GLU A 158 19.89 -3.94 -3.63
CA GLU A 158 19.53 -5.37 -3.74
C GLU A 158 19.69 -5.91 -5.17
N SER A 159 19.53 -5.04 -6.18
CA SER A 159 19.75 -5.41 -7.59
C SER A 159 21.23 -5.70 -7.91
N ALA A 160 22.13 -5.46 -6.96
CA ALA A 160 23.58 -5.63 -7.08
C ALA A 160 24.11 -6.93 -6.45
N GLN A 161 23.26 -7.82 -5.92
CA GLN A 161 23.67 -9.16 -5.53
C GLN A 161 23.48 -10.14 -6.71
N PRO A 162 24.56 -10.74 -7.24
CA PRO A 162 24.52 -11.65 -8.39
C PRO A 162 23.89 -13.02 -8.09
#